data_AF-A0A7S2RJM5-F1
#
_entry.id   AF-A0A7S2RJM5-F1
#
_cell.length_a   1.000
_cell.length_b   1.000
_cell.length_c   1.000
_cell.angle_alpha   90.00
_cell.angle_beta   90.00
_cell.angle_gamma   90.00
#
_symmetry.space_group_name_H-M   'P 1'
#
loop_
_entity.id
_entity.type
_entity.pdbx_description
1 polymer ?
#
loop_
_entity_poly.entity_id
_entity_poly.type
_entity_poly.pdbx_seq_one_letter_code
_entity_poly.pdbx_strand_id
1 'polypeptide(L)'
;MIAADKQELESRLKQATLQIREKEISVFTDNFAVLSTQSAFLTGLGFGGLTMVPTWDKDKRPQEAIFYTLVSISIGFNVLTLCISSWCMIFGPGLAIRGPDGSMDRAIRGMYGERKWALRFFWIGLFFIMLSGIALGWLKFHSKTATTMTTIFVTFIVIFFLYVKFITRPRFRFPKDANRKPSEFRVAGYNPETGDYARPGRPTPAGASRSPGGTSQLEDEEAYMRARQEIEWLQEQGILSAEEAEGKLAMIHARLAMANSGDTIPGAGSNRLQSLRHRVFGGTGTGRRDATSFAASSLAASGSSGGINGGEGPVGDAAAPATLSGVTATGANAPQQPPGASTAPSTQTSSTKAGLLSKDGKLARFTLANQVLSSVALDGSSKKEYVLAGQAVDCYQRGTASHPFRFVVAVGKQQVRVEANSEDEMQSWIAAIRSAVTLPQA
;
A
#
# COMPACT_ATOMS: atom_id res chain seq x y z
N MET A 1 -9.83 5.68 45.57
CA MET A 1 -8.52 5.78 44.89
C MET A 1 -8.35 4.66 43.86
N ILE A 2 -8.35 3.39 44.25
CA ILE A 2 -8.15 2.23 43.33
C ILE A 2 -9.09 2.23 42.10
N ALA A 3 -10.36 2.60 42.26
CA ALA A 3 -11.30 2.65 41.15
C ALA A 3 -10.95 3.73 40.09
N ALA A 4 -10.37 4.85 40.53
CA ALA A 4 -9.94 5.91 39.62
C ALA A 4 -8.70 5.50 38.82
N ASP A 5 -7.71 4.87 39.48
CA ASP A 5 -6.51 4.35 38.82
C ASP A 5 -6.87 3.29 37.76
N LYS A 6 -7.86 2.45 38.05
CA LYS A 6 -8.39 1.47 37.09
C LYS A 6 -9.02 2.16 35.87
N GLN A 7 -9.89 3.14 36.08
CA GLN A 7 -10.52 3.89 34.99
C GLN A 7 -9.50 4.65 34.13
N GLU A 8 -8.47 5.22 34.76
CA GLU A 8 -7.39 5.88 34.07
C GLU A 8 -6.61 4.88 33.19
N LEU A 9 -6.28 3.70 33.73
CA LEU A 9 -5.57 2.67 32.97
C LEU A 9 -6.41 2.15 31.79
N GLU A 10 -7.71 1.91 31.99
CA GLU A 10 -8.64 1.53 30.92
C GLU A 10 -8.72 2.60 29.82
N SER A 11 -8.77 3.88 30.21
CA SER A 11 -8.76 4.99 29.27
C SER A 11 -7.45 5.04 28.46
N ARG A 12 -6.29 4.91 29.13
CA ARG A 12 -4.97 4.86 28.49
C ARG A 12 -4.84 3.68 27.53
N LEU A 13 -5.34 2.50 27.90
CA LEU A 13 -5.33 1.32 27.03
C LEU A 13 -6.22 1.50 25.80
N LYS A 14 -7.42 2.07 25.97
CA LYS A 14 -8.31 2.41 24.84
C LYS A 14 -7.64 3.40 23.89
N GLN A 15 -7.02 4.45 24.42
CA GLN A 15 -6.30 5.44 23.62
C GLN A 15 -5.12 4.81 22.86
N ALA A 16 -4.30 3.98 23.52
CA ALA A 16 -3.18 3.28 22.89
C ALA A 16 -3.66 2.34 21.76
N THR A 17 -4.77 1.63 21.98
CA THR A 17 -5.36 0.74 20.97
C THR A 17 -5.83 1.51 19.74
N LEU A 18 -6.48 2.66 19.93
CA LEU A 18 -6.91 3.53 18.83
C LEU A 18 -5.71 4.07 18.04
N GLN A 19 -4.65 4.50 18.71
CA GLN A 19 -3.42 4.97 18.04
C GLN A 19 -2.75 3.88 17.21
N ILE A 20 -2.77 2.62 17.66
CA ILE A 20 -2.23 1.49 16.88
C ILE A 20 -3.07 1.28 15.62
N ARG A 21 -4.40 1.24 15.76
CA ARG A 21 -5.31 1.06 14.62
C ARG A 21 -5.22 2.20 13.62
N GLU A 22 -5.02 3.44 14.08
CA GLU A 22 -4.81 4.60 13.21
C GLU A 22 -3.54 4.44 12.37
N LYS A 23 -2.44 4.02 13.01
CA LYS A 23 -1.19 3.70 12.30
C LYS A 23 -1.36 2.57 11.31
N GLU A 24 -2.12 1.53 11.65
CA GLU A 24 -2.40 0.42 10.72
C GLU A 24 -3.14 0.91 9.47
N ILE A 25 -4.19 1.72 9.63
CA ILE A 25 -4.92 2.31 8.50
C ILE A 25 -3.99 3.18 7.64
N SER A 26 -3.14 3.99 8.26
CA SER A 26 -2.13 4.79 7.54
C SER A 26 -1.22 3.91 6.70
N VAL A 27 -0.69 2.83 7.26
CA VAL A 27 0.17 1.87 6.54
C VAL A 27 -0.56 1.23 5.37
N PHE A 28 -1.86 0.90 5.51
CA PHE A 28 -2.62 0.36 4.38
C PHE A 28 -2.83 1.40 3.27
N THR A 29 -3.19 2.62 3.64
CA THR A 29 -3.37 3.73 2.69
C THR A 29 -2.09 4.00 1.90
N ASP A 30 -0.94 4.05 2.57
CA ASP A 30 0.36 4.26 1.92
C ASP A 30 0.69 3.12 0.93
N ASN A 31 0.42 1.88 1.32
CA ASN A 31 0.62 0.72 0.44
C ASN A 31 -0.29 0.75 -0.79
N PHE A 32 -1.55 1.14 -0.63
CA PHE A 32 -2.48 1.28 -1.75
C PHE A 32 -2.10 2.43 -2.67
N ALA A 33 -1.58 3.54 -2.13
CA ALA A 33 -1.07 4.65 -2.92
C ALA A 33 0.09 4.20 -3.82
N VAL A 34 1.08 3.50 -3.25
CA VAL A 34 2.22 2.95 -4.01
C VAL A 34 1.75 1.96 -5.08
N LEU A 35 0.83 1.05 -4.73
CA LEU A 35 0.28 0.07 -5.66
C LEU A 35 -0.47 0.75 -6.82
N SER A 36 -1.25 1.79 -6.51
CA SER A 36 -1.97 2.59 -7.50
C SER A 36 -1.03 3.27 -8.49
N THR A 37 0.02 3.94 -8.01
CA THR A 37 1.02 4.60 -8.87
C THR A 37 1.74 3.61 -9.78
N GLN A 38 2.15 2.45 -9.26
CA GLN A 38 2.81 1.42 -10.07
C GLN A 38 1.86 0.85 -11.15
N SER A 39 0.60 0.62 -10.78
CA SER A 39 -0.41 0.15 -11.71
C SER A 39 -0.71 1.17 -12.81
N ALA A 40 -0.83 2.45 -12.45
CA ALA A 40 -1.00 3.54 -13.41
C ALA A 40 0.17 3.62 -14.40
N PHE A 41 1.40 3.47 -13.91
CA PHE A 41 2.60 3.44 -14.75
C PHE A 41 2.58 2.27 -15.74
N LEU A 42 2.25 1.05 -15.30
CA LEU A 42 2.15 -0.12 -16.18
C LEU A 42 1.04 0.02 -17.22
N THR A 43 -0.11 0.61 -16.84
CA THR A 43 -1.17 0.97 -17.78
C THR A 43 -0.68 1.94 -18.85
N GLY A 44 0.06 2.98 -18.44
CA GLY A 44 0.66 3.96 -19.36
C GLY A 44 1.65 3.33 -20.33
N LEU A 45 2.50 2.41 -19.86
CA LEU A 45 3.41 1.63 -20.72
C LEU A 45 2.65 0.74 -21.70
N GLY A 46 1.58 0.07 -21.24
CA GLY A 46 0.71 -0.72 -22.11
C GLY A 46 0.07 0.11 -23.21
N PHE A 47 -0.45 1.29 -22.86
CA PHE A 47 -1.02 2.22 -23.83
C PHE A 47 0.02 2.77 -24.82
N GLY A 48 1.21 3.13 -24.35
CA GLY A 48 2.33 3.50 -25.24
C GLY A 48 2.73 2.36 -26.20
N GLY A 49 2.67 1.12 -25.71
CA GLY A 49 2.85 -0.08 -26.51
C GLY A 49 1.78 -0.29 -27.58
N LEU A 50 0.57 0.27 -27.41
CA LEU A 50 -0.49 0.24 -28.44
C LEU A 50 -0.30 1.32 -29.50
N THR A 51 0.18 2.52 -29.11
CA THR A 51 0.28 3.67 -30.03
C THR A 51 1.56 3.70 -30.85
N MET A 52 2.65 3.08 -30.37
CA MET A 52 3.96 3.08 -31.05
C MET A 52 4.12 1.97 -32.10
N VAL A 53 3.06 1.27 -32.46
CA VAL A 53 3.13 0.09 -33.33
C VAL A 53 3.06 0.50 -34.80
N PRO A 54 4.13 0.31 -35.60
CA PRO A 54 4.08 0.57 -37.03
C PRO A 54 3.18 -0.46 -37.73
N THR A 55 2.62 -0.10 -38.89
CA THR A 55 1.84 -1.01 -39.73
C THR A 55 2.65 -2.26 -40.08
N TRP A 56 2.23 -3.43 -39.60
CA TRP A 56 2.91 -4.69 -39.85
C TRP A 56 2.58 -5.28 -41.21
N ASP A 57 3.46 -6.16 -41.68
CA ASP A 57 3.24 -6.93 -42.89
C ASP A 57 2.02 -7.88 -42.74
N LYS A 58 1.26 -8.05 -43.82
CA LYS A 58 -0.05 -8.76 -43.81
C LYS A 58 0.06 -10.23 -43.39
N ASP A 59 1.25 -10.81 -43.47
CA ASP A 59 1.49 -12.22 -43.17
C ASP A 59 1.54 -12.53 -41.66
N LYS A 60 1.64 -11.51 -40.78
CA LYS A 60 1.80 -11.69 -39.32
C LYS A 60 0.54 -11.46 -38.47
N ARG A 61 -0.64 -11.50 -39.09
CA ARG A 61 -1.96 -11.27 -38.43
C ARG A 61 -2.19 -12.00 -37.10
N PRO A 62 -1.88 -13.31 -36.93
CA PRO A 62 -2.20 -13.99 -35.67
C PRO A 62 -1.33 -13.48 -34.50
N GLN A 63 -0.08 -13.10 -34.76
CA GLN A 63 0.84 -12.60 -33.72
C GLN A 63 0.43 -11.20 -33.26
N GLU A 64 -0.03 -10.37 -34.19
CA GLU A 64 -0.59 -9.06 -33.92
C GLU A 64 -1.84 -9.16 -33.02
N ALA A 65 -2.77 -10.07 -33.33
CA ALA A 65 -3.94 -10.32 -32.51
C ALA A 65 -3.58 -10.77 -31.08
N ILE A 66 -2.59 -11.66 -30.94
CA ILE A 66 -2.08 -12.11 -29.64
C ILE A 66 -1.48 -10.92 -28.85
N PHE A 67 -0.69 -10.07 -29.51
CA PHE A 67 -0.13 -8.89 -28.86
C PHE A 67 -1.22 -7.95 -28.33
N TYR A 68 -2.19 -7.58 -29.18
CA TYR A 68 -3.26 -6.65 -28.80
C TYR A 68 -4.17 -7.20 -27.70
N THR A 69 -4.46 -8.51 -27.72
CA THR A 69 -5.26 -9.15 -26.66
C THR A 69 -4.52 -9.16 -25.33
N LEU A 70 -3.24 -9.56 -25.31
CA LEU A 70 -2.44 -9.59 -24.08
C LEU A 70 -2.26 -8.20 -23.44
N VAL A 71 -1.95 -7.18 -24.25
CA VAL A 71 -1.78 -5.81 -23.73
C VAL A 71 -3.11 -5.22 -23.23
N SER A 72 -4.22 -5.49 -23.92
CA SER A 72 -5.54 -5.01 -23.49
C SER A 72 -5.99 -5.66 -22.17
N ILE A 73 -5.76 -6.97 -22.02
CA ILE A 73 -6.02 -7.70 -20.76
C ILE A 73 -5.16 -7.13 -19.63
N SER A 74 -3.86 -6.87 -19.90
CA SER A 74 -2.97 -6.24 -18.94
C SER A 74 -3.46 -4.87 -18.49
N ILE A 75 -3.83 -4.00 -19.43
CA ILE A 75 -4.38 -2.67 -19.13
C ILE A 75 -5.63 -2.80 -18.26
N GLY A 76 -6.55 -3.71 -18.61
CA GLY A 76 -7.77 -3.97 -17.84
C GLY A 76 -7.49 -4.35 -16.38
N PHE A 77 -6.56 -5.28 -16.13
CA PHE A 77 -6.21 -5.70 -14.77
C PHE A 77 -5.48 -4.62 -13.96
N ASN A 78 -4.62 -3.83 -14.60
CA ASN A 78 -3.94 -2.72 -13.93
C ASN A 78 -4.91 -1.57 -13.60
N VAL A 79 -5.84 -1.23 -14.51
CA VAL A 79 -6.90 -0.25 -14.22
C VAL A 79 -7.82 -0.76 -13.10
N LEU A 80 -8.20 -2.05 -13.11
CA LEU A 80 -9.00 -2.63 -12.02
C LEU A 80 -8.29 -2.53 -10.67
N THR A 81 -6.98 -2.81 -10.64
CA THR A 81 -6.14 -2.64 -9.43
C THR A 81 -6.16 -1.18 -8.95
N LEU A 82 -6.04 -0.22 -9.87
CA LEU A 82 -6.11 1.21 -9.57
C LEU A 82 -7.47 1.58 -8.96
N CYS A 83 -8.58 1.10 -9.51
CA CYS A 83 -9.92 1.33 -8.98
C CYS A 83 -10.09 0.77 -7.56
N ILE A 84 -9.71 -0.50 -7.33
CA ILE A 84 -9.80 -1.15 -6.01
C ILE A 84 -8.96 -0.37 -4.98
N SER A 85 -7.73 -0.01 -5.34
CA SER A 85 -6.85 0.74 -4.44
C SER A 85 -7.42 2.12 -4.09
N SER A 86 -8.01 2.82 -5.08
CA SER A 86 -8.62 4.13 -4.90
C SER A 86 -9.84 4.07 -3.99
N TRP A 87 -10.71 3.08 -4.18
CA TRP A 87 -11.86 2.85 -3.31
C TRP A 87 -11.43 2.50 -1.88
N CYS A 88 -10.40 1.68 -1.70
CA CYS A 88 -9.87 1.36 -0.36
C CYS A 88 -9.32 2.60 0.36
N MET A 89 -8.62 3.49 -0.36
CA MET A 89 -8.08 4.73 0.20
C MET A 89 -9.18 5.72 0.59
N ILE A 90 -10.30 5.76 -0.12
CA ILE A 90 -11.44 6.65 0.18
C ILE A 90 -12.30 6.08 1.32
N PHE A 91 -12.74 4.82 1.19
CA PHE A 91 -13.69 4.24 2.12
C PHE A 91 -13.05 3.71 3.40
N GLY A 92 -11.78 3.29 3.38
CA GLY A 92 -11.09 2.74 4.55
C GLY A 92 -11.08 3.71 5.73
N PRO A 93 -10.50 4.91 5.59
CA PRO A 93 -10.53 5.94 6.64
C PRO A 93 -11.94 6.45 6.94
N GLY A 94 -12.80 6.57 5.91
CA GLY A 94 -14.18 7.06 6.08
C GLY A 94 -15.02 6.18 7.01
N LEU A 95 -14.91 4.86 6.86
CA LEU A 95 -15.59 3.89 7.73
C LEU A 95 -15.02 3.88 9.15
N ALA A 96 -13.72 4.14 9.29
CA ALA A 96 -13.05 4.15 10.59
C ALA A 96 -13.44 5.36 11.46
N ILE A 97 -13.70 6.52 10.85
CA ILE A 97 -14.03 7.76 11.58
C ILE A 97 -15.53 7.88 11.85
N ARG A 98 -16.39 7.47 10.91
CA ARG A 98 -17.84 7.70 10.98
C ARG A 98 -18.65 6.53 11.53
N GLY A 99 -18.04 5.35 11.63
CA GLY A 99 -18.77 4.16 12.04
C GLY A 99 -18.96 4.06 13.56
N PRO A 100 -19.91 3.23 14.01
CA PRO A 100 -20.12 2.95 15.44
C PRO A 100 -18.88 2.29 16.06
N ASP A 101 -18.85 2.13 17.38
CA ASP A 101 -17.76 1.43 18.08
C ASP A 101 -17.46 0.07 17.43
N GLY A 102 -16.17 -0.21 17.18
CA GLY A 102 -15.71 -1.40 16.46
C GLY A 102 -15.66 -1.26 14.93
N SER A 103 -16.20 -0.19 14.35
CA SER A 103 -16.11 0.09 12.90
C SER A 103 -14.68 0.18 12.38
N MET A 104 -13.77 0.73 13.18
CA MET A 104 -12.34 0.82 12.85
C MET A 104 -11.70 -0.54 12.60
N ASP A 105 -12.00 -1.55 13.44
CA ASP A 105 -11.50 -2.92 13.26
C ASP A 105 -12.11 -3.56 12.01
N ARG A 106 -13.41 -3.33 11.76
CA ARG A 106 -14.07 -3.80 10.54
C ARG A 106 -13.46 -3.19 9.28
N ALA A 107 -13.14 -1.90 9.31
CA ALA A 107 -12.48 -1.19 8.21
C ALA A 107 -11.09 -1.77 7.92
N ILE A 108 -10.27 -1.97 8.96
CA ILE A 108 -8.93 -2.57 8.83
C ILE A 108 -9.00 -3.98 8.23
N ARG A 109 -9.92 -4.82 8.72
CA ARG A 109 -10.13 -6.18 8.18
C ARG A 109 -10.56 -6.16 6.71
N GLY A 110 -11.45 -5.23 6.35
CA GLY A 110 -11.87 -4.99 4.97
C GLY A 110 -10.67 -4.62 4.08
N MET A 111 -9.90 -3.61 4.48
CA MET A 111 -8.68 -3.18 3.76
C MET A 111 -7.67 -4.32 3.60
N TYR A 112 -7.50 -5.17 4.61
CA TYR A 112 -6.60 -6.31 4.54
C TYR A 112 -7.06 -7.37 3.54
N GLY A 113 -8.37 -7.62 3.47
CA GLY A 113 -8.98 -8.52 2.48
C GLY A 113 -8.80 -8.00 1.06
N GLU A 114 -9.16 -6.75 0.82
CA GLU A 114 -9.07 -6.10 -0.49
C GLU A 114 -7.62 -5.98 -0.97
N ARG A 115 -6.67 -5.73 -0.06
CA ARG A 115 -5.24 -5.67 -0.42
C ARG A 115 -4.76 -6.95 -1.08
N LYS A 116 -5.24 -8.12 -0.64
CA LYS A 116 -4.85 -9.41 -1.25
C LYS A 116 -5.39 -9.54 -2.66
N TRP A 117 -6.61 -9.07 -2.91
CA TRP A 117 -7.22 -9.09 -4.24
C TRP A 117 -6.55 -8.10 -5.18
N ALA A 118 -6.32 -6.86 -4.74
CA ALA A 118 -5.59 -5.85 -5.50
C ALA A 118 -4.18 -6.36 -5.90
N LEU A 119 -3.44 -6.96 -4.96
CA LEU A 119 -2.14 -7.55 -5.27
C LEU A 119 -2.23 -8.68 -6.31
N ARG A 120 -3.25 -9.54 -6.24
CA ARG A 120 -3.43 -10.62 -7.24
C ARG A 120 -3.67 -10.05 -8.63
N PHE A 121 -4.58 -9.08 -8.77
CA PHE A 121 -4.86 -8.44 -10.06
C PHE A 121 -3.63 -7.70 -10.60
N PHE A 122 -2.88 -7.02 -9.73
CA PHE A 122 -1.62 -6.40 -10.10
C PHE A 122 -0.61 -7.41 -10.66
N TRP A 123 -0.39 -8.53 -9.96
CA TRP A 123 0.53 -9.58 -10.43
C TRP A 123 0.08 -10.21 -11.74
N ILE A 124 -1.23 -10.40 -11.93
CA ILE A 124 -1.79 -10.91 -13.18
C ILE A 124 -1.53 -9.90 -14.31
N GLY A 125 -1.85 -8.62 -14.11
CA GLY A 125 -1.58 -7.56 -15.09
C GLY A 125 -0.10 -7.44 -15.44
N LEU A 126 0.78 -7.48 -14.44
CA LEU A 126 2.24 -7.49 -14.62
C LEU A 126 2.73 -8.71 -15.42
N PHE A 127 2.11 -9.88 -15.22
CA PHE A 127 2.45 -11.06 -16.02
C PHE A 127 2.03 -10.90 -17.48
N PHE A 128 0.81 -10.38 -17.74
CA PHE A 128 0.32 -10.15 -19.09
C PHE A 128 1.11 -9.10 -19.86
N ILE A 129 1.58 -8.01 -19.23
CA ILE A 129 2.44 -7.01 -19.91
C ILE A 129 3.82 -7.59 -20.26
N MET A 130 4.35 -8.51 -19.45
CA MET A 130 5.61 -9.18 -19.78
C MET A 130 5.43 -10.12 -20.97
N LEU A 131 4.32 -10.86 -21.03
CA LEU A 131 3.99 -11.70 -22.18
C LEU A 131 3.75 -10.86 -23.45
N SER A 132 3.08 -9.71 -23.34
CA SER A 132 2.91 -8.82 -24.50
C SER A 132 4.25 -8.26 -24.99
N GLY A 133 5.19 -7.96 -24.10
CA GLY A 133 6.56 -7.58 -24.46
C GLY A 133 7.30 -8.65 -25.26
N ILE A 134 7.15 -9.93 -24.87
CA ILE A 134 7.67 -11.06 -25.65
C ILE A 134 7.02 -11.10 -27.03
N ALA A 135 5.69 -11.07 -27.10
CA ALA A 135 4.95 -11.08 -28.37
C ALA A 135 5.38 -9.93 -29.31
N LEU A 136 5.59 -8.74 -28.75
CA LEU A 136 6.08 -7.58 -29.50
C LEU A 136 7.51 -7.81 -30.04
N GLY A 137 8.38 -8.46 -29.27
CA GLY A 137 9.71 -8.84 -29.71
C GLY A 137 9.70 -9.77 -30.92
N TRP A 138 8.75 -10.73 -30.96
CA TRP A 138 8.55 -11.63 -32.11
C TRP A 138 7.97 -10.91 -33.34
N LEU A 139 7.16 -9.88 -33.14
CA LEU A 139 6.66 -9.04 -34.24
C LEU A 139 7.79 -8.20 -34.87
N LYS A 140 8.61 -7.57 -34.02
CA LYS A 140 9.60 -6.56 -34.43
C LYS A 140 10.93 -7.14 -34.92
N PHE A 141 11.42 -8.22 -34.33
CA PHE A 141 12.78 -8.73 -34.62
C PHE A 141 12.78 -10.00 -35.46
N HIS A 142 13.93 -10.29 -36.09
CA HIS A 142 14.17 -11.55 -36.77
C HIS A 142 14.20 -12.72 -35.76
N SER A 143 13.85 -13.93 -36.20
CA SER A 143 13.61 -15.09 -35.32
C SER A 143 14.78 -15.39 -34.37
N LYS A 144 16.03 -15.22 -34.82
CA LYS A 144 17.23 -15.45 -33.99
C LYS A 144 17.36 -14.45 -32.82
N THR A 145 17.00 -13.20 -33.04
CA THR A 145 17.04 -12.16 -32.00
C THR A 145 15.84 -12.31 -31.05
N ALA A 146 14.67 -12.63 -31.59
CA ALA A 146 13.45 -12.84 -30.81
C ALA A 146 13.57 -14.03 -29.83
N THR A 147 14.18 -15.15 -30.25
CA THR A 147 14.44 -16.29 -29.36
C THR A 147 15.39 -15.93 -28.22
N THR A 148 16.44 -15.16 -28.51
CA THR A 148 17.40 -14.68 -27.49
C THR A 148 16.70 -13.82 -26.44
N MET A 149 15.89 -12.84 -26.88
CA MET A 149 15.11 -11.98 -25.98
C MET A 149 14.12 -12.80 -25.14
N THR A 150 13.40 -13.73 -25.76
CA THR A 150 12.45 -14.60 -25.06
C THR A 150 13.15 -15.44 -24.01
N THR A 151 14.34 -15.97 -24.30
CA THR A 151 15.12 -16.76 -23.33
C THR A 151 15.51 -15.94 -22.11
N ILE A 152 15.93 -14.68 -22.30
CA ILE A 152 16.25 -13.75 -21.21
C ILE A 152 14.99 -13.48 -20.36
N PHE A 153 13.86 -13.16 -20.98
CA PHE A 153 12.61 -12.91 -20.27
C PHE A 153 12.11 -14.14 -19.50
N VAL A 154 12.13 -15.32 -20.11
CA VAL A 154 11.71 -16.58 -19.46
C VAL A 154 12.63 -16.89 -18.28
N THR A 155 13.95 -16.72 -18.45
CA THR A 155 14.91 -16.93 -17.36
C THR A 155 14.65 -15.96 -16.20
N PHE A 156 14.40 -14.68 -16.50
CA PHE A 156 14.04 -13.68 -15.50
C PHE A 156 12.73 -14.04 -14.78
N ILE A 157 11.70 -14.47 -15.51
CA ILE A 157 10.42 -14.89 -14.94
C ILE A 157 10.61 -16.09 -14.00
N VAL A 158 11.39 -17.10 -14.42
CA VAL A 158 11.69 -18.27 -13.59
C VAL A 158 12.44 -17.87 -12.32
N ILE A 159 13.52 -17.08 -12.43
CA ILE A 159 14.27 -16.58 -11.28
C ILE A 159 13.37 -15.78 -10.36
N PHE A 160 12.50 -14.93 -10.90
CA PHE A 160 11.55 -14.14 -10.15
C PHE A 160 10.56 -15.02 -9.37
N PHE A 161 9.96 -16.03 -10.00
CA PHE A 161 9.05 -16.96 -9.32
C PHE A 161 9.77 -17.79 -8.25
N LEU A 162 11.01 -18.23 -8.52
CA LEU A 162 11.84 -18.91 -7.54
C LEU A 162 12.15 -17.98 -6.36
N TYR A 163 12.51 -16.71 -6.61
CA TYR A 163 12.76 -15.71 -5.59
C TYR A 163 11.52 -15.48 -4.70
N VAL A 164 10.34 -15.32 -5.29
CA VAL A 164 9.09 -15.16 -4.53
C VAL A 164 8.73 -16.43 -3.74
N LYS A 165 8.95 -17.62 -4.32
CA LYS A 165 8.65 -18.88 -3.65
C LYS A 165 9.63 -19.16 -2.50
N PHE A 166 10.93 -18.93 -2.71
CA PHE A 166 11.99 -19.34 -1.79
C PHE A 166 12.39 -18.27 -0.79
N ILE A 167 12.33 -16.98 -1.12
CA ILE A 167 12.84 -15.94 -0.21
C ILE A 167 11.71 -15.24 0.52
N THR A 168 10.67 -14.77 -0.18
CA THR A 168 9.62 -13.99 0.48
C THR A 168 8.69 -14.87 1.31
N ARG A 169 8.24 -16.02 0.82
CA ARG A 169 7.32 -16.89 1.60
C ARG A 169 7.89 -17.37 2.95
N PRO A 170 9.12 -17.89 3.07
CA PRO A 170 9.62 -18.35 4.36
C PRO A 170 10.05 -17.21 5.28
N ARG A 171 10.58 -16.09 4.77
CA ARG A 171 10.93 -14.94 5.63
C ARG A 171 9.74 -14.34 6.35
N PHE A 172 8.55 -14.39 5.74
CA PHE A 172 7.32 -13.86 6.33
C PHE A 172 6.40 -14.94 6.89
N ARG A 173 6.83 -16.21 6.92
CA ARG A 173 6.12 -17.24 7.68
C ARG A 173 6.49 -17.09 9.14
N PHE A 174 5.54 -16.62 9.94
CA PHE A 174 5.64 -16.78 11.39
C PHE A 174 5.89 -18.27 11.71
N PRO A 175 6.83 -18.60 12.62
CA PRO A 175 7.04 -19.97 13.06
C PRO A 175 5.68 -20.59 13.41
N LYS A 176 5.37 -21.75 12.85
CA LYS A 176 4.08 -22.42 13.10
C LYS A 176 3.85 -22.71 14.58
N ASP A 177 4.91 -22.71 15.39
CA ASP A 177 4.85 -22.91 16.83
C ASP A 177 4.36 -21.67 17.59
N ALA A 178 4.32 -20.50 16.94
CA ALA A 178 3.65 -19.30 17.44
C ALA A 178 2.12 -19.31 17.25
N ASN A 179 1.56 -20.32 16.54
CA ASN A 179 0.11 -20.58 16.49
C ASN A 179 -0.39 -21.33 17.73
N ARG A 180 0.44 -21.50 18.76
CA ARG A 180 -0.11 -21.61 20.11
C ARG A 180 -0.88 -20.31 20.31
N LYS A 181 -2.20 -20.33 20.10
CA LYS A 181 -3.09 -19.21 20.48
C LYS A 181 -2.55 -18.76 21.83
N PRO A 182 -1.96 -17.55 21.96
CA PRO A 182 -1.53 -17.08 23.26
C PRO A 182 -2.73 -17.32 24.14
N SER A 183 -2.57 -18.18 25.15
CA SER A 183 -3.68 -18.63 26.00
C SER A 183 -4.50 -17.40 26.29
N GLU A 184 -5.74 -17.37 25.78
CA GLU A 184 -6.59 -16.19 25.66
C GLU A 184 -6.27 -15.26 26.83
N PHE A 185 -5.58 -14.13 26.57
CA PHE A 185 -5.03 -13.30 27.64
C PHE A 185 -6.21 -12.65 28.35
N ARG A 186 -6.78 -13.39 29.30
CA ARG A 186 -7.95 -13.02 30.07
C ARG A 186 -7.46 -12.37 31.34
N VAL A 187 -7.53 -11.04 31.40
CA VAL A 187 -7.26 -10.32 32.63
C VAL A 187 -8.52 -10.41 33.48
N ALA A 188 -8.51 -11.22 34.54
CA ALA A 188 -9.66 -11.42 35.43
C ALA A 188 -10.96 -11.86 34.70
N GLY A 189 -10.83 -12.69 33.65
CA GLY A 189 -11.99 -13.14 32.86
C GLY A 189 -12.47 -12.15 31.79
N TYR A 190 -11.89 -10.95 31.70
CA TYR A 190 -12.14 -10.02 30.60
C TYR A 190 -11.29 -10.41 29.38
N ASN A 191 -11.91 -10.60 28.22
CA ASN A 191 -11.20 -10.71 26.95
C ASN A 191 -11.02 -9.30 26.36
N PRO A 192 -9.79 -8.74 26.37
CA PRO A 192 -9.55 -7.38 25.90
C PRO A 192 -9.75 -7.21 24.38
N GLU A 193 -9.73 -8.29 23.60
CA GLU A 193 -9.95 -8.22 22.15
C GLU A 193 -11.43 -8.10 21.80
N THR A 194 -12.31 -8.81 22.52
CA THR A 194 -13.76 -8.81 22.28
C THR A 194 -14.50 -7.79 23.12
N GLY A 195 -13.89 -7.30 24.21
CA GLY A 195 -14.58 -6.49 25.21
C GLY A 195 -15.58 -7.28 26.07
N ASP A 196 -15.65 -8.59 25.87
CA ASP A 196 -16.53 -9.48 26.61
C ASP A 196 -15.90 -9.83 27.96
N TYR A 197 -16.62 -9.56 29.04
CA TYR A 197 -16.42 -10.29 30.27
C TYR A 197 -16.91 -11.70 30.02
N ALA A 198 -16.05 -12.68 30.26
CA ALA A 198 -16.51 -14.03 30.52
C ALA A 198 -17.59 -13.91 31.60
N ARG A 199 -18.85 -14.15 31.23
CA ARG A 199 -19.94 -14.26 32.21
C ARG A 199 -19.39 -15.15 33.32
N PRO A 200 -19.28 -14.67 34.57
CA PRO A 200 -18.74 -15.47 35.65
C PRO A 200 -19.49 -16.78 35.59
N GLY A 201 -18.75 -17.85 35.28
CA GLY A 201 -19.34 -19.13 34.97
C GLY A 201 -20.31 -19.44 36.10
N ARG A 202 -21.59 -19.59 35.77
CA ARG A 202 -22.59 -20.06 36.73
C ARG A 202 -21.94 -21.30 37.36
N PRO A 203 -21.64 -21.30 38.67
CA PRO A 203 -20.85 -22.36 39.29
C PRO A 203 -21.50 -23.67 38.88
N THR A 204 -20.75 -24.48 38.13
CA THR A 204 -21.24 -25.77 37.66
C THR A 204 -21.37 -26.60 38.93
N PRO A 205 -22.60 -26.93 39.39
CA PRO A 205 -22.76 -27.64 40.65
C PRO A 205 -22.03 -28.97 40.53
N ALA A 206 -21.00 -29.14 41.34
CA ALA A 206 -20.26 -30.39 41.48
C ALA A 206 -21.23 -31.45 41.98
N GLY A 207 -21.73 -32.31 41.09
CA GLY A 207 -22.56 -33.46 41.48
C GLY A 207 -23.74 -33.79 40.57
N ALA A 208 -24.11 -32.95 39.61
CA ALA A 208 -25.20 -33.31 38.70
C ALA A 208 -24.67 -34.19 37.56
N SER A 209 -24.77 -35.52 37.71
CA SER A 209 -24.70 -36.47 36.59
C SER A 209 -25.77 -36.08 35.58
N ARG A 210 -25.39 -35.31 34.55
CA ARG A 210 -26.26 -34.93 33.46
C ARG A 210 -26.69 -36.19 32.72
N SER A 211 -27.96 -36.56 32.90
CA SER A 211 -28.66 -37.43 31.96
C SER A 211 -28.56 -36.81 30.55
N PRO A 212 -28.09 -37.53 29.51
CA PRO A 212 -27.76 -36.95 28.20
C PRO A 212 -28.95 -36.48 27.34
N GLY A 213 -30.15 -36.28 27.89
CA GLY A 213 -31.38 -36.32 27.10
C GLY A 213 -32.18 -35.02 26.87
N GLY A 214 -31.86 -33.90 27.52
CA GLY A 214 -32.88 -32.83 27.70
C GLY A 214 -32.62 -31.42 27.19
N THR A 215 -31.43 -31.11 26.65
CA THR A 215 -31.08 -29.70 26.28
C THR A 215 -30.92 -29.46 24.78
N SER A 216 -30.93 -30.50 23.94
CA SER A 216 -30.72 -30.34 22.50
C SER A 216 -31.84 -29.60 21.78
N GLN A 217 -33.11 -29.81 22.17
CA GLN A 217 -34.23 -29.21 21.43
C GLN A 217 -34.25 -27.67 21.46
N LEU A 218 -33.96 -27.06 22.61
CA LEU A 218 -33.93 -25.58 22.72
C LEU A 218 -32.72 -24.98 21.99
N GLU A 219 -31.56 -25.64 22.02
CA GLU A 219 -30.38 -25.17 21.27
C GLU A 219 -30.57 -25.31 19.76
N ASP A 220 -31.24 -26.37 19.31
CA ASP A 220 -31.56 -26.60 17.90
C ASP A 220 -32.60 -25.58 17.39
N GLU A 221 -33.57 -25.20 18.23
CA GLU A 221 -34.57 -24.18 17.91
C GLU A 221 -33.96 -22.77 17.84
N GLU A 222 -33.08 -22.40 18.77
CA GLU A 222 -32.34 -21.13 18.70
C GLU A 222 -31.42 -21.05 17.48
N ALA A 223 -30.75 -22.14 17.13
CA ALA A 223 -29.90 -22.22 15.95
C ALA A 223 -30.71 -22.07 14.65
N TYR A 224 -31.90 -22.66 14.59
CA TYR A 224 -32.83 -22.50 13.47
C TYR A 224 -33.30 -21.05 13.32
N MET A 225 -33.69 -20.40 14.42
CA MET A 225 -34.18 -19.02 14.39
C MET A 225 -33.09 -18.03 13.94
N ARG A 226 -31.84 -18.22 14.35
CA ARG A 226 -30.72 -17.38 13.86
C ARG A 226 -30.46 -17.59 12.37
N ALA A 227 -30.47 -18.85 11.90
CA ALA A 227 -30.26 -19.14 10.48
C ALA A 227 -31.38 -18.54 9.61
N ARG A 228 -32.62 -18.56 10.10
CA ARG A 228 -33.75 -17.91 9.43
C ARG A 228 -33.59 -16.39 9.34
N GLN A 229 -33.22 -15.73 10.45
CA GLN A 229 -32.99 -14.28 10.47
C GLN A 229 -31.86 -13.87 9.51
N GLU A 230 -30.79 -14.66 9.40
CA GLU A 230 -29.69 -14.38 8.47
C GLU A 230 -30.14 -14.52 7.00
N ILE A 231 -30.99 -15.50 6.68
CA ILE A 231 -31.55 -15.67 5.33
C ILE A 231 -32.52 -14.53 4.98
N GLU A 232 -33.40 -14.15 5.90
CA GLU A 232 -34.32 -13.01 5.72
C GLU A 232 -33.53 -11.70 5.53
N TRP A 233 -32.48 -11.47 6.33
CA TRP A 233 -31.60 -10.32 6.16
C TRP A 233 -30.90 -10.31 4.79
N LEU A 234 -30.40 -11.45 4.31
CA LEU A 234 -29.78 -11.54 2.97
C LEU A 234 -30.79 -11.31 1.83
N GLN A 235 -32.05 -11.69 2.03
CA GLN A 235 -33.14 -11.41 1.10
C GLN A 235 -33.49 -9.92 1.08
N GLU A 236 -33.57 -9.25 2.24
CA GLU A 236 -33.80 -7.80 2.34
C GLU A 236 -32.69 -6.98 1.67
N GLN A 237 -31.44 -7.45 1.71
CA GLN A 237 -30.31 -6.83 1.02
C GLN A 237 -30.30 -7.09 -0.50
N GLY A 238 -31.25 -7.88 -1.03
CA GLY A 238 -31.30 -8.26 -2.44
C GLY A 238 -30.16 -9.18 -2.88
N ILE A 239 -29.47 -9.81 -1.92
CA ILE A 239 -28.34 -10.72 -2.18
C ILE A 239 -28.86 -12.13 -2.53
N LEU A 240 -29.97 -12.54 -1.92
CA LEU A 240 -30.68 -13.78 -2.25
C LEU A 240 -32.02 -13.48 -2.94
N SER A 241 -32.35 -14.25 -3.96
CA SER A 241 -33.73 -14.28 -4.48
C SER A 241 -34.67 -14.97 -3.48
N ALA A 242 -35.97 -14.67 -3.55
CA ALA A 242 -36.96 -15.30 -2.69
C ALA A 242 -36.97 -16.84 -2.84
N GLU A 243 -36.83 -17.36 -4.07
CA GLU A 243 -36.74 -18.81 -4.33
C GLU A 243 -35.49 -19.44 -3.71
N GLU A 244 -34.33 -18.76 -3.77
CA GLU A 244 -33.10 -19.27 -3.13
C GLU A 244 -33.20 -19.26 -1.60
N ALA A 245 -33.89 -18.26 -1.03
CA ALA A 245 -34.11 -18.16 0.40
C ALA A 245 -34.98 -19.32 0.91
N GLU A 246 -36.09 -19.59 0.22
CA GLU A 246 -36.96 -20.74 0.51
C GLU A 246 -36.23 -22.08 0.36
N GLY A 247 -35.44 -22.25 -0.71
CA GLY A 247 -34.65 -23.46 -0.93
C GLY A 247 -33.63 -23.73 0.19
N LYS A 248 -32.98 -22.69 0.71
CA LYS A 248 -32.04 -22.81 1.84
C LYS A 248 -32.75 -23.11 3.15
N LEU A 249 -33.90 -22.47 3.41
CA LEU A 249 -34.74 -22.76 4.57
C LEU A 249 -35.24 -24.21 4.56
N ALA A 250 -35.70 -24.71 3.41
CA ALA A 250 -36.12 -26.10 3.24
C ALA A 250 -34.98 -27.10 3.50
N MET A 251 -33.75 -26.81 3.04
CA MET A 251 -32.59 -27.66 3.31
C MET A 251 -32.24 -27.72 4.80
N ILE A 252 -32.34 -26.59 5.52
CA ILE A 252 -32.11 -26.55 6.97
C ILE A 252 -33.16 -27.38 7.70
N HIS A 253 -34.44 -27.22 7.33
CA HIS A 253 -35.55 -27.96 7.92
C HIS A 253 -35.43 -29.48 7.68
N ALA A 254 -35.08 -29.90 6.47
CA ALA A 254 -34.86 -31.31 6.13
C ALA A 254 -33.73 -31.94 6.96
N ARG A 255 -32.66 -31.18 7.26
CA ARG A 255 -31.55 -31.66 8.08
C ARG A 255 -31.89 -31.75 9.56
N LEU A 256 -32.66 -30.79 10.10
CA LEU A 256 -33.16 -30.87 11.47
C LEU A 256 -34.11 -32.07 11.64
N ALA A 257 -34.97 -32.33 10.65
CA ALA A 257 -35.81 -33.52 10.64
C ALA A 257 -34.99 -34.82 10.65
N MET A 258 -33.90 -34.89 9.87
CA MET A 258 -32.99 -36.05 9.87
C MET A 258 -32.17 -36.20 11.16
N ALA A 259 -31.91 -35.11 11.89
CA ALA A 259 -31.23 -35.18 13.18
C ALA A 259 -32.16 -35.73 14.27
N ASN A 260 -33.45 -35.37 14.21
CA ASN A 260 -34.46 -35.83 15.16
C ASN A 260 -34.95 -37.26 14.90
N SER A 261 -34.79 -37.80 13.69
CA SER A 261 -35.30 -39.15 13.36
C SER A 261 -34.49 -40.30 14.00
N GLY A 262 -33.46 -40.03 14.80
CA GLY A 262 -32.79 -41.03 15.64
C GLY A 262 -31.96 -42.10 14.90
N ASP A 263 -32.10 -42.21 13.57
CA ASP A 263 -31.33 -43.11 12.71
C ASP A 263 -29.87 -42.66 12.57
N THR A 264 -29.10 -42.85 13.63
CA THR A 264 -27.65 -42.64 13.61
C THR A 264 -26.92 -43.96 13.46
N ILE A 265 -26.14 -44.07 12.37
CA ILE A 265 -25.08 -45.06 12.22
C ILE A 265 -24.08 -44.83 13.37
N PRO A 266 -23.80 -45.83 14.22
CA PRO A 266 -22.93 -45.66 15.38
C PRO A 266 -21.49 -45.36 14.91
N GLY A 267 -20.97 -44.18 15.25
CA GLY A 267 -19.53 -43.86 15.09
C GLY A 267 -19.13 -42.45 14.66
N ALA A 268 -20.06 -41.51 14.37
CA ALA A 268 -19.69 -40.17 13.88
C ALA A 268 -20.05 -39.05 14.88
N GLY A 269 -19.17 -38.79 15.86
CA GLY A 269 -19.36 -37.78 16.90
C GLY A 269 -19.12 -36.31 16.46
N SER A 270 -19.91 -35.41 17.08
CA SER A 270 -19.81 -33.95 17.36
C SER A 270 -19.24 -32.93 16.36
N ASN A 271 -18.53 -33.32 15.29
CA ASN A 271 -17.91 -32.37 14.35
C ASN A 271 -18.85 -31.92 13.20
N ARG A 272 -20.11 -32.36 13.19
CA ARG A 272 -21.06 -32.11 12.08
C ARG A 272 -21.58 -30.67 12.02
N LEU A 273 -21.82 -30.01 13.15
CA LEU A 273 -22.39 -28.65 13.19
C LEU A 273 -21.39 -27.55 12.78
N GLN A 274 -20.09 -27.72 13.06
CA GLN A 274 -19.06 -26.79 12.55
C GLN A 274 -18.78 -26.98 11.05
N SER A 275 -18.91 -28.20 10.54
CA SER A 275 -18.87 -28.49 9.09
C SER A 275 -20.07 -27.90 8.34
N LEU A 276 -21.19 -27.62 9.02
CA LEU A 276 -22.42 -27.07 8.46
C LEU A 276 -22.25 -25.61 8.01
N ARG A 277 -21.60 -24.78 8.84
CA ARG A 277 -21.29 -23.37 8.50
C ARG A 277 -20.39 -23.25 7.28
N HIS A 278 -19.44 -24.17 7.12
CA HIS A 278 -18.43 -24.11 6.07
C HIS A 278 -18.91 -24.60 4.70
N ARG A 279 -20.01 -25.37 4.63
CA ARG A 279 -20.58 -25.89 3.37
C ARG A 279 -21.83 -25.16 2.89
N VAL A 280 -22.64 -24.59 3.78
CA VAL A 280 -23.83 -23.81 3.39
C VAL A 280 -23.44 -22.40 2.92
N PHE A 281 -22.39 -21.82 3.50
CA PHE A 281 -21.91 -20.47 3.17
C PHE A 281 -20.55 -20.44 2.45
N GLY A 282 -19.86 -21.58 2.36
CA GLY A 282 -18.58 -21.70 1.67
C GLY A 282 -18.73 -22.30 0.29
N GLY A 283 -19.16 -21.51 -0.69
CA GLY A 283 -19.18 -21.95 -2.08
C GLY A 283 -20.19 -21.22 -2.96
N THR A 284 -20.00 -19.92 -3.20
CA THR A 284 -20.49 -19.31 -4.44
C THR A 284 -19.57 -19.76 -5.59
N GLY A 285 -19.73 -21.02 -5.99
CA GLY A 285 -19.30 -21.46 -7.30
C GLY A 285 -20.10 -20.69 -8.33
N THR A 286 -19.43 -19.83 -9.10
CA THR A 286 -20.02 -19.10 -10.23
C THR A 286 -20.42 -20.09 -11.31
N GLY A 287 -21.62 -20.63 -11.18
CA GLY A 287 -22.35 -21.31 -12.24
C GLY A 287 -22.74 -20.30 -13.32
N ARG A 288 -22.04 -20.39 -14.44
CA ARG A 288 -22.39 -19.89 -15.77
C ARG A 288 -23.90 -19.91 -16.05
N ARG A 289 -24.50 -18.74 -16.28
CA ARG A 289 -25.62 -18.52 -17.21
C ARG A 289 -25.54 -17.13 -17.83
N ASP A 290 -25.93 -17.09 -19.09
CA ASP A 290 -25.77 -16.04 -20.07
C ASP A 290 -26.62 -14.80 -19.78
N ALA A 291 -26.04 -13.62 -20.01
CA ALA A 291 -26.79 -12.41 -20.31
C ALA A 291 -25.94 -11.51 -21.22
N THR A 292 -26.22 -11.64 -22.51
CA THR A 292 -25.97 -10.65 -23.54
C THR A 292 -26.63 -9.31 -23.20
N SER A 293 -26.03 -8.23 -23.69
CA SER A 293 -26.49 -6.83 -23.68
C SER A 293 -26.24 -6.04 -22.39
N PHE A 294 -25.20 -5.21 -22.39
CA PHE A 294 -25.38 -3.78 -22.12
C PHE A 294 -24.38 -2.99 -22.95
N ALA A 295 -24.96 -2.13 -23.80
CA ALA A 295 -24.29 -1.32 -24.77
C ALA A 295 -23.53 -0.16 -24.11
N ALA A 296 -22.53 0.31 -24.86
CA ALA A 296 -21.74 1.49 -24.63
C ALA A 296 -22.59 2.76 -24.43
N SER A 297 -22.13 3.63 -23.54
CA SER A 297 -22.35 5.09 -23.53
C SER A 297 -21.19 5.70 -22.75
N SER A 298 -20.15 6.16 -23.46
CA SER A 298 -19.88 7.57 -23.73
C SER A 298 -19.54 8.39 -22.47
N LEU A 299 -18.24 8.66 -22.28
CA LEU A 299 -17.80 9.89 -21.63
C LEU A 299 -16.92 10.63 -22.63
N ALA A 300 -17.56 11.52 -23.38
CA ALA A 300 -16.90 12.54 -24.18
C ALA A 300 -16.39 13.63 -23.23
N ALA A 301 -15.08 13.88 -23.24
CA ALA A 301 -14.53 15.11 -22.71
C ALA A 301 -14.73 16.21 -23.77
N SER A 302 -15.72 17.07 -23.53
CA SER A 302 -15.97 18.27 -24.32
C SER A 302 -14.84 19.28 -24.12
N GLY A 303 -14.19 19.65 -25.22
CA GLY A 303 -13.32 20.82 -25.29
C GLY A 303 -14.12 22.12 -25.12
N SER A 304 -13.55 23.05 -24.36
CA SER A 304 -14.00 24.43 -24.29
C SER A 304 -13.18 25.27 -25.26
N SER A 305 -13.89 25.81 -26.25
CA SER A 305 -13.43 26.76 -27.25
C SER A 305 -13.40 28.18 -26.67
N GLY A 306 -12.25 28.86 -26.79
CA GLY A 306 -12.15 30.32 -26.66
C GLY A 306 -11.30 30.85 -27.80
N GLY A 307 -11.96 31.31 -28.86
CA GLY A 307 -11.33 31.96 -30.00
C GLY A 307 -11.18 33.46 -29.80
N ILE A 308 -10.05 34.03 -30.24
CA ILE A 308 -9.92 35.42 -30.64
C ILE A 308 -9.09 35.47 -31.93
N ASN A 309 -9.62 36.20 -32.90
CA ASN A 309 -9.13 36.42 -34.25
C ASN A 309 -7.84 37.25 -34.32
N GLY A 310 -7.08 37.02 -35.40
CA GLY A 310 -6.65 38.10 -36.30
C GLY A 310 -5.15 38.34 -36.43
N GLY A 311 -4.63 38.27 -37.67
CA GLY A 311 -3.39 38.96 -38.07
C GLY A 311 -2.54 38.20 -39.08
N GLU A 312 -2.67 38.55 -40.36
CA GLU A 312 -1.90 38.03 -41.49
C GLU A 312 -0.46 38.55 -41.57
N GLY A 313 0.47 37.64 -41.93
CA GLY A 313 1.66 37.87 -42.78
C GLY A 313 2.98 38.33 -42.14
N PRO A 314 4.13 38.25 -42.85
CA PRO A 314 4.57 37.14 -43.72
C PRO A 314 6.07 36.76 -43.56
N VAL A 315 6.42 35.56 -44.07
CA VAL A 315 7.72 35.08 -44.63
C VAL A 315 9.01 35.18 -43.77
N GLY A 316 9.69 34.04 -43.61
CA GLY A 316 11.08 33.99 -43.15
C GLY A 316 11.63 32.57 -42.90
N ASP A 317 12.14 31.95 -43.96
CA ASP A 317 13.29 31.04 -44.06
C ASP A 317 13.58 29.92 -43.04
N ALA A 318 13.55 28.70 -43.60
CA ALA A 318 14.49 27.59 -43.48
C ALA A 318 15.63 27.65 -42.43
N ALA A 319 15.64 26.66 -41.52
CA ALA A 319 16.79 25.77 -41.27
C ALA A 319 16.44 24.68 -40.24
N ALA A 320 16.65 23.41 -40.61
CA ALA A 320 16.77 22.27 -39.70
C ALA A 320 18.27 21.94 -39.50
N PRO A 321 18.65 20.88 -38.76
CA PRO A 321 18.70 20.85 -37.30
C PRO A 321 20.14 20.56 -36.80
N ALA A 322 20.51 21.11 -35.64
CA ALA A 322 21.80 20.83 -35.02
C ALA A 322 21.78 19.52 -34.20
N THR A 323 22.73 18.69 -34.54
CA THR A 323 23.12 17.39 -34.01
C THR A 323 23.65 17.44 -32.58
N LEU A 324 23.22 16.47 -31.75
CA LEU A 324 23.91 16.06 -30.53
C LEU A 324 25.22 15.33 -30.92
N SER A 325 26.36 15.85 -30.48
CA SER A 325 27.64 15.15 -30.53
C SER A 325 28.13 14.85 -29.12
N GLY A 326 28.48 13.58 -28.90
CA GLY A 326 29.09 13.08 -27.69
C GLY A 326 30.55 13.48 -27.53
N VAL A 327 31.02 13.46 -26.29
CA VAL A 327 32.42 13.68 -25.92
C VAL A 327 32.97 12.37 -25.36
N THR A 328 33.89 11.77 -26.11
CA THR A 328 34.82 10.72 -25.66
C THR A 328 36.10 11.33 -25.12
N ALA A 329 36.65 10.67 -24.10
CA ALA A 329 37.91 10.95 -23.45
C ALA A 329 39.14 10.78 -24.36
N THR A 330 40.22 11.52 -24.07
CA THR A 330 41.61 11.06 -23.82
C THR A 330 42.60 12.21 -23.99
N GLY A 331 43.71 12.18 -23.23
CA GLY A 331 44.94 12.87 -23.63
C GLY A 331 45.65 13.65 -22.52
N ALA A 332 46.66 13.00 -21.92
CA ALA A 332 47.64 13.59 -21.03
C ALA A 332 48.60 14.55 -21.74
N ASN A 333 49.08 15.60 -21.05
CA ASN A 333 50.50 16.00 -21.02
C ASN A 333 50.74 17.17 -20.04
N ALA A 334 51.69 16.97 -19.13
CA ALA A 334 52.45 18.04 -18.48
C ALA A 334 53.50 18.57 -19.50
N PRO A 335 54.04 19.82 -19.39
CA PRO A 335 55.02 20.11 -18.34
C PRO A 335 55.14 21.59 -17.88
N GLN A 336 55.94 21.73 -16.82
CA GLN A 336 56.83 22.86 -16.47
C GLN A 336 56.28 24.13 -15.79
N GLN A 337 56.95 24.41 -14.68
CA GLN A 337 56.83 25.52 -13.73
C GLN A 337 57.97 26.53 -14.00
N PRO A 338 57.75 27.83 -13.74
CA PRO A 338 58.81 28.67 -13.17
C PRO A 338 58.35 29.45 -11.92
N PRO A 339 59.29 30.04 -11.16
CA PRO A 339 59.13 30.29 -9.73
C PRO A 339 58.76 31.73 -9.37
N GLY A 340 58.17 31.87 -8.17
CA GLY A 340 58.44 33.00 -7.27
C GLY A 340 57.52 34.21 -7.33
N ALA A 341 56.57 34.29 -6.40
CA ALA A 341 56.13 35.55 -5.79
C ALA A 341 55.45 35.26 -4.44
N SER A 342 56.04 35.79 -3.37
CA SER A 342 55.49 35.82 -2.02
C SER A 342 54.37 36.86 -1.91
N THR A 343 53.19 36.46 -1.46
CA THR A 343 52.12 37.40 -1.08
C THR A 343 51.42 36.94 0.19
N ALA A 344 51.10 37.91 1.04
CA ALA A 344 50.71 37.85 2.45
C ALA A 344 49.53 36.91 2.81
N PRO A 345 49.42 36.46 4.08
CA PRO A 345 48.29 35.67 4.55
C PRO A 345 47.01 36.51 4.59
N SER A 346 46.08 36.25 3.67
CA SER A 346 44.70 36.69 3.80
C SER A 346 44.01 35.79 4.82
N THR A 347 43.70 36.34 5.99
CA THR A 347 42.89 35.68 7.01
C THR A 347 41.47 35.51 6.49
N GLN A 348 41.19 34.42 5.79
CA GLN A 348 39.82 34.01 5.46
C GLN A 348 39.12 33.62 6.75
N THR A 349 38.23 34.48 7.24
CA THR A 349 37.32 34.20 8.35
C THR A 349 36.27 33.19 7.89
N SER A 350 36.60 31.89 7.95
CA SER A 350 35.63 30.82 7.78
C SER A 350 34.58 30.92 8.90
N SER A 351 33.40 31.45 8.58
CA SER A 351 32.31 31.60 9.54
C SER A 351 31.78 30.23 9.94
N THR A 352 32.29 29.70 11.05
CA THR A 352 31.80 28.46 11.65
C THR A 352 30.65 28.80 12.58
N LYS A 353 29.45 28.30 12.28
CA LYS A 353 28.29 28.44 13.17
C LYS A 353 28.01 27.11 13.86
N ALA A 354 27.97 27.13 15.20
CA ALA A 354 27.61 25.97 16.00
C ALA A 354 26.50 26.32 16.99
N GLY A 355 25.60 25.38 17.27
CA GLY A 355 24.49 25.55 18.21
C GLY A 355 23.79 24.24 18.55
N LEU A 356 22.96 24.25 19.59
CA LEU A 356 22.18 23.10 20.04
C LEU A 356 20.74 23.26 19.55
N LEU A 357 20.29 22.35 18.70
CA LEU A 357 18.93 22.37 18.15
C LEU A 357 18.28 21.00 18.35
N SER A 358 16.96 20.98 18.44
CA SER A 358 16.23 19.71 18.53
C SER A 358 15.99 19.15 17.13
N LYS A 359 16.48 17.93 16.88
CA LYS A 359 16.28 17.14 15.66
C LYS A 359 15.30 16.02 15.96
N ASP A 360 14.12 16.07 15.33
CA ASP A 360 13.04 15.08 15.53
C ASP A 360 12.69 14.87 17.02
N GLY A 361 12.74 15.95 17.83
CA GLY A 361 12.45 15.92 19.26
C GLY A 361 13.63 15.53 20.16
N LYS A 362 14.82 15.26 19.59
CA LYS A 362 16.05 14.97 20.35
C LYS A 362 17.08 16.09 20.19
N LEU A 363 17.69 16.53 21.28
CA LEU A 363 18.75 17.54 21.26
C LEU A 363 19.99 17.02 20.50
N ALA A 364 20.41 17.76 19.48
CA ALA A 364 21.60 17.50 18.70
C ALA A 364 22.45 18.78 18.56
N ARG A 365 23.77 18.63 18.56
CA ARG A 365 24.70 19.71 18.23
C ARG A 365 24.80 19.82 16.72
N PHE A 366 24.44 20.97 16.19
CA PHE A 366 24.60 21.30 14.77
C PHE A 366 25.85 22.15 14.59
N THR A 367 26.64 21.85 13.57
CA THR A 367 27.82 22.64 13.19
C THR A 367 27.83 22.80 11.68
N LEU A 368 27.81 24.05 11.24
CA LEU A 368 27.92 24.46 9.85
C LEU A 368 29.34 25.01 9.63
N ALA A 369 30.14 24.27 8.89
CA ALA A 369 31.50 24.64 8.51
C ALA A 369 31.77 24.19 7.08
N ASN A 370 32.44 25.02 6.27
CA ASN A 370 32.88 24.69 4.91
C ASN A 370 31.77 24.08 4.02
N GLN A 371 30.58 24.67 4.02
CA GLN A 371 29.41 24.18 3.28
C GLN A 371 28.92 22.77 3.69
N VAL A 372 29.36 22.25 4.83
CA VAL A 372 28.87 20.99 5.41
C VAL A 372 28.09 21.30 6.68
N LEU A 373 26.81 20.91 6.67
CA LEU A 373 25.97 20.91 7.86
C LEU A 373 26.10 19.55 8.54
N SER A 374 26.73 19.51 9.71
CA SER A 374 26.84 18.31 10.53
C SER A 374 25.84 18.35 11.69
N SER A 375 25.19 17.23 11.98
CA SER A 375 24.39 17.04 13.20
C SER A 375 24.96 15.87 14.00
N VAL A 376 25.35 16.12 15.24
CA VAL A 376 25.82 15.11 16.19
C VAL A 376 24.83 15.03 17.34
N ALA A 377 24.21 13.87 17.56
CA ALA A 377 23.37 13.66 18.73
C ALA A 377 24.21 13.83 20.02
N LEU A 378 23.61 14.37 21.09
CA LEU A 378 24.33 14.65 22.35
C LEU A 378 24.95 13.40 23.00
N ASP A 379 24.37 12.23 22.75
CA ASP A 379 24.87 10.92 23.18
C ASP A 379 26.04 10.40 22.32
N GLY A 380 26.42 11.12 21.26
CA GLY A 380 27.45 10.71 20.30
C GLY A 380 27.04 9.55 19.40
N SER A 381 25.81 9.04 19.52
CA SER A 381 25.37 7.79 18.86
C SER A 381 25.18 7.94 17.35
N SER A 382 24.92 9.17 16.89
CA SER A 382 24.66 9.45 15.48
C SER A 382 25.29 10.76 15.04
N LYS A 383 26.18 10.66 14.04
CA LYS A 383 26.71 11.77 13.28
C LYS A 383 26.17 11.68 11.86
N LYS A 384 25.52 12.74 11.38
CA LYS A 384 25.09 12.88 9.99
C LYS A 384 25.67 14.15 9.42
N GLU A 385 26.22 14.07 8.22
CA GLU A 385 26.78 15.20 7.49
C GLU A 385 25.98 15.41 6.21
N TYR A 386 25.64 16.66 5.94
CA TYR A 386 24.89 17.10 4.77
C TYR A 386 25.77 18.09 4.01
N VAL A 387 26.24 17.68 2.82
CA VAL A 387 27.04 18.55 1.93
C VAL A 387 26.08 19.46 1.18
N LEU A 388 26.14 20.77 1.46
CA LEU A 388 25.28 21.78 0.86
C LEU A 388 25.77 22.21 -0.54
N ALA A 389 27.06 21.99 -0.81
CA ALA A 389 27.72 22.42 -2.03
C ALA A 389 27.07 21.80 -3.29
N GLY A 390 26.58 22.64 -4.20
CA GLY A 390 26.00 22.20 -5.48
C GLY A 390 24.63 21.51 -5.38
N GLN A 391 24.00 21.47 -4.20
CA GLN A 391 22.64 20.94 -4.03
C GLN A 391 21.63 22.08 -3.93
N ALA A 392 20.43 21.88 -4.46
CA ALA A 392 19.30 22.78 -4.19
C ALA A 392 18.95 22.65 -2.70
N VAL A 393 19.10 23.75 -1.97
CA VAL A 393 18.79 23.83 -0.54
C VAL A 393 17.61 24.75 -0.32
N ASP A 394 16.48 24.17 0.06
CA ASP A 394 15.28 24.92 0.44
C ASP A 394 15.11 24.92 1.95
N CYS A 395 14.97 26.13 2.51
CA CYS A 395 14.66 26.32 3.92
C CYS A 395 13.28 26.97 4.02
N TYR A 396 12.31 26.25 4.62
CA TYR A 396 10.97 26.78 4.87
C TYR A 396 10.54 26.54 6.31
N GLN A 397 9.82 27.52 6.86
CA GLN A 397 9.25 27.44 8.20
C GLN A 397 8.02 26.53 8.17
N ARG A 398 7.95 25.58 9.09
CA ARG A 398 6.81 24.67 9.26
C ARG A 398 6.42 24.64 10.72
N GLY A 399 6.00 25.81 11.22
CA GLY A 399 5.50 25.98 12.57
C GLY A 399 4.16 25.28 12.76
N THR A 400 3.96 24.68 13.93
CA THR A 400 2.65 24.24 14.43
C THR A 400 2.37 24.99 15.73
N ALA A 401 1.10 25.07 16.17
CA ALA A 401 0.77 25.77 17.42
C ALA A 401 1.57 25.29 18.65
N SER A 402 1.97 24.00 18.67
CA SER A 402 2.81 23.43 19.72
C SER A 402 4.32 23.61 19.50
N HIS A 403 4.76 23.95 18.29
CA HIS A 403 6.17 24.10 17.92
C HIS A 403 6.32 25.25 16.90
N PRO A 404 6.32 26.51 17.36
CA PRO A 404 6.31 27.67 16.46
C PRO A 404 7.65 27.86 15.70
N PHE A 405 8.76 27.39 16.27
CA PHE A 405 10.13 27.61 15.75
C PHE A 405 10.71 26.40 15.01
N ARG A 406 9.85 25.63 14.36
CA ARG A 406 10.23 24.46 13.56
C ARG A 406 10.45 24.86 12.10
N PHE A 407 11.61 24.51 11.56
CA PHE A 407 11.94 24.69 10.14
C PHE A 407 12.48 23.40 9.52
N VAL A 408 12.33 23.29 8.21
CA VAL A 408 12.82 22.14 7.44
C VAL A 408 13.91 22.62 6.49
N VAL A 409 15.06 21.94 6.56
CA VAL A 409 16.16 22.10 5.60
C VAL A 409 16.11 20.93 4.64
N ALA A 410 15.67 21.17 3.40
CA ALA A 410 15.69 20.19 2.33
C ALA A 410 17.00 20.34 1.54
N VAL A 411 17.82 19.29 1.51
CA VAL A 411 19.07 19.22 0.75
C VAL A 411 18.92 18.08 -0.26
N GLY A 412 18.61 18.41 -1.51
CA GLY A 412 18.25 17.44 -2.54
C GLY A 412 17.03 16.59 -2.15
N LYS A 413 17.19 15.27 -2.01
CA LYS A 413 16.13 14.35 -1.58
C LYS A 413 16.01 14.19 -0.06
N GLN A 414 16.96 14.74 0.70
CA GLN A 414 17.00 14.59 2.15
C GLN A 414 16.34 15.79 2.82
N GLN A 415 15.49 15.55 3.82
CA GLN A 415 14.89 16.60 4.64
C GLN A 415 15.34 16.44 6.08
N VAL A 416 15.77 17.53 6.69
CA VAL A 416 16.14 17.60 8.11
C VAL A 416 15.17 18.54 8.80
N ARG A 417 14.41 18.01 9.78
CA ARG A 417 13.55 18.82 10.64
C ARG A 417 14.37 19.31 11.83
N VAL A 418 14.39 20.62 11.99
CA VAL A 418 15.15 21.31 13.01
C VAL A 418 14.20 22.22 13.79
N GLU A 419 14.36 22.24 15.10
CA GLU A 419 13.57 23.06 16.01
C GLU A 419 14.52 23.92 16.84
N ALA A 420 14.36 25.24 16.70
CA ALA A 420 15.13 26.26 17.41
C ALA A 420 14.43 26.68 18.71
N ASN A 421 15.18 27.28 19.64
CA ASN A 421 14.63 27.72 20.93
C ASN A 421 13.92 29.07 20.81
N SER A 422 14.30 29.90 19.83
CA SER A 422 13.71 31.20 19.56
C SER A 422 13.59 31.48 18.06
N GLU A 423 12.76 32.45 17.71
CA GLU A 423 12.60 32.93 16.34
C GLU A 423 13.91 33.54 15.80
N ASP A 424 14.63 34.31 16.62
CA ASP A 424 15.91 34.89 16.25
C ASP A 424 16.97 33.81 15.95
N GLU A 425 16.99 32.73 16.74
CA GLU A 425 17.88 31.60 16.51
C GLU A 425 17.55 30.91 15.19
N MET A 426 16.26 30.65 14.93
CA MET A 426 15.77 30.08 13.66
C MET A 426 16.17 30.94 12.46
N GLN A 427 15.89 32.24 12.49
CA GLN A 427 16.23 33.16 11.40
C GLN A 427 17.74 33.24 11.18
N SER A 428 18.51 33.27 12.26
CA SER A 428 19.97 33.24 12.20
C SER A 428 20.48 31.95 11.55
N TRP A 429 19.85 30.79 11.79
CA TRP A 429 20.24 29.52 11.16
C TRP A 429 19.86 29.48 9.68
N ILE A 430 18.67 29.94 9.32
CA ILE A 430 18.22 30.04 7.92
C ILE A 430 19.16 30.96 7.13
N ALA A 431 19.53 32.11 7.69
CA ALA A 431 20.47 33.05 7.08
C ALA A 431 21.86 32.41 6.86
N ALA A 432 22.39 31.72 7.88
CA ALA A 432 23.70 31.06 7.79
C ALA A 432 23.73 29.91 6.76
N ILE A 433 22.65 29.12 6.66
CA ILE A 433 22.54 28.04 5.66
C ILE A 433 22.45 28.64 4.25
N ARG A 434 21.64 29.69 4.06
CA ARG A 434 21.55 30.38 2.76
C ARG A 434 22.89 30.98 2.34
N SER A 435 23.61 31.63 3.25
CA SER A 435 24.94 32.20 2.94
C SER A 435 25.97 31.12 2.60
N ALA A 436 25.89 29.95 3.25
CA ALA A 436 26.79 28.82 2.96
C ALA A 436 26.55 28.22 1.57
N VAL A 437 25.32 28.25 1.06
CA VAL A 437 24.95 27.73 -0.27
C VAL A 437 25.39 28.68 -1.39
N THR A 438 25.39 29.99 -1.13
CA THR A 438 25.75 31.02 -2.14
C THR A 438 27.25 31.20 -2.34
N LEU A 439 28.10 30.66 -1.45
CA LEU A 439 29.55 30.81 -1.58
C LEU A 439 30.06 30.00 -2.78
N PRO A 440 30.75 30.64 -3.75
CA PRO A 440 31.36 29.92 -4.86
C PRO A 440 32.34 28.87 -4.33
N GLN A 441 32.36 27.69 -4.94
CA GLN A 441 33.34 26.64 -4.59
C GLN A 441 34.74 27.19 -4.82
N ALA A 442 35.52 27.29 -3.74
CA ALA A 442 36.90 27.74 -3.75
C ALA A 442 37.85 26.61 -4.18
#